data_AF-A0A845XAT4-F1
#
_entry.id   AF-A0A845XAT4-F1
#
_cell.length_a   1.000
_cell.length_b   1.000
_cell.length_c   1.000
_cell.angle_alpha   90.00
_cell.angle_beta   90.00
_cell.angle_gamma   90.00
#
_symmetry.space_group_name_H-M   'P 1'
#
loop_
_entity.id
_entity.type
_entity.pdbx_description
1 polymer ?
#
loop_
_entity_poly.entity_id
_entity_poly.type
_entity_poly.pdbx_seq_one_letter_code
_entity_poly.pdbx_strand_id
1 'polypeptide(L)'
;MSSSNLTKIQEIWNRAGVLTNVYAAIFNSDPEFITALSFDLSSTSMTLQVESCYDEVIVNGHPLVLEKDETVIDVSHKSPWKNALGQRMRWVWLLTNQQGYEDGIRIEFTNPDEKTQITTCLIVCASRICIIN
;
A
#
# COMPACT_ATOMS: atom_id res chain seq x y z
N MET A 1 8.95 21.35 -3.70
CA MET A 1 7.85 21.06 -2.76
C MET A 1 8.05 19.62 -2.31
N SER A 2 8.21 19.34 -1.01
CA SER A 2 8.14 17.97 -0.52
C SER A 2 6.75 17.43 -0.87
N SER A 3 6.65 16.35 -1.62
CA SER A 3 5.34 15.78 -1.94
C SER A 3 4.63 15.39 -0.66
N SER A 4 3.31 15.63 -0.61
CA SER A 4 2.47 15.35 0.55
C SER A 4 2.57 13.88 0.99
N ASN A 5 2.81 12.98 0.05
CA ASN A 5 2.98 11.56 0.28
C ASN A 5 4.23 11.23 1.11
N LEU A 6 5.39 11.83 0.83
CA LEU A 6 6.62 11.54 1.60
C LEU A 6 6.49 11.91 3.08
N THR A 7 5.87 13.06 3.38
CA THR A 7 5.62 13.48 4.77
C THR A 7 4.70 12.49 5.48
N LYS A 8 3.61 12.06 4.83
CA LYS A 8 2.69 11.06 5.39
C LYS A 8 3.36 9.71 5.60
N ILE A 9 4.15 9.24 4.62
CA ILE A 9 4.93 7.99 4.75
C ILE A 9 5.85 8.07 5.97
N GLN A 10 6.56 9.18 6.16
CA GLN A 10 7.45 9.36 7.30
C GLN A 10 6.70 9.33 8.64
N GLU A 11 5.55 10.00 8.74
CA GLU A 11 4.71 9.99 9.94
C GLU A 11 4.16 8.60 10.28
N ILE A 12 3.76 7.84 9.25
CA ILE A 12 3.29 6.45 9.40
C ILE A 12 4.47 5.57 9.83
N TRP A 13 5.60 5.66 9.14
CA TRP A 13 6.80 4.85 9.41
C TRP A 13 7.32 5.04 10.84
N ASN A 14 7.38 6.28 11.33
CA ASN A 14 7.81 6.58 12.70
C ASN A 14 6.96 5.91 13.79
N ARG A 15 5.71 5.58 13.47
CA ARG A 15 4.76 4.95 14.37
C ARG A 15 4.48 3.49 14.00
N ALA A 16 5.03 3.02 12.89
CA ALA A 16 4.72 1.71 12.34
C ALA A 16 5.16 0.62 13.32
N GLY A 17 4.24 -0.31 13.55
CA GLY A 17 4.55 -1.56 14.22
C GLY A 17 4.84 -2.67 13.23
N VAL A 18 4.39 -3.87 13.56
CA VAL A 18 4.39 -5.00 12.62
C VAL A 18 3.12 -4.98 11.77
N LEU A 19 3.19 -5.49 10.53
CA LEU A 19 2.02 -5.70 9.68
C LEU A 19 1.13 -6.80 10.26
N THR A 20 -0.13 -6.49 10.53
CA THR A 20 -1.09 -7.44 11.10
C THR A 20 -2.11 -7.91 10.08
N ASN A 21 -2.62 -7.03 9.22
CA ASN A 21 -3.55 -7.37 8.14
C ASN A 21 -3.29 -6.53 6.89
N VAL A 22 -3.76 -7.02 5.75
CA VAL A 22 -3.86 -6.27 4.50
C VAL A 22 -5.26 -6.45 3.91
N TYR A 23 -5.91 -5.35 3.61
CA TYR A 23 -7.20 -5.33 2.93
C TYR A 23 -7.08 -4.67 1.57
N ALA A 24 -7.91 -5.10 0.63
CA ALA A 24 -8.06 -4.47 -0.67
C ALA A 24 -9.49 -3.93 -0.81
N ALA A 25 -9.62 -2.70 -1.28
CA ALA A 25 -10.86 -2.21 -1.86
C ALA A 25 -10.88 -2.61 -3.35
N ILE A 26 -11.98 -3.21 -3.77
CA ILE A 26 -12.19 -3.70 -5.13
C ILE A 26 -13.57 -3.27 -5.63
N PHE A 27 -13.74 -3.08 -6.93
CA PHE A 27 -15.07 -2.90 -7.50
C PHE A 27 -15.87 -4.20 -7.48
N ASN A 28 -17.15 -4.12 -7.13
CA ASN A 28 -18.05 -5.28 -7.09
C ASN A 28 -18.17 -6.02 -8.44
N SER A 29 -17.97 -5.31 -9.55
CA SER A 29 -18.01 -5.88 -10.90
C SER A 29 -16.71 -6.59 -11.32
N ASP A 30 -15.58 -6.27 -10.68
CA ASP A 30 -14.27 -6.82 -11.03
C ASP A 30 -13.39 -6.96 -9.77
N PRO A 31 -13.31 -8.17 -9.17
CA PRO A 31 -12.49 -8.42 -7.99
C PRO A 31 -10.97 -8.29 -8.19
N GLU A 32 -10.50 -8.18 -9.44
CA GLU A 32 -9.09 -7.91 -9.75
C GLU A 32 -8.80 -6.40 -9.87
N PHE A 33 -9.84 -5.56 -9.90
CA PHE A 33 -9.71 -4.11 -9.97
C PHE A 33 -9.54 -3.52 -8.56
N ILE A 34 -8.30 -3.51 -8.07
CA ILE A 34 -7.95 -2.96 -6.76
C ILE A 34 -7.82 -1.44 -6.85
N THR A 35 -8.61 -0.69 -6.11
CA THR A 35 -8.56 0.79 -6.08
C THR A 35 -7.83 1.33 -4.86
N ALA A 36 -7.78 0.55 -3.78
CA ALA A 36 -7.01 0.87 -2.60
C ALA A 36 -6.50 -0.39 -1.87
N LEU A 37 -5.38 -0.23 -1.17
CA LEU A 37 -4.86 -1.20 -0.22
C LEU A 37 -4.74 -0.56 1.16
N SER A 38 -5.23 -1.23 2.20
CA SER A 38 -5.03 -0.83 3.58
C SER A 38 -4.11 -1.83 4.28
N PHE A 39 -3.07 -1.32 4.92
CA PHE A 39 -2.11 -2.05 5.72
C PHE A 39 -2.38 -1.70 7.19
N ASP A 40 -2.95 -2.65 7.91
CA ASP A 40 -3.04 -2.56 9.36
C ASP A 40 -1.68 -2.87 9.95
N LEU A 41 -1.12 -1.90 10.67
CA LEU A 41 0.09 -2.05 11.46
C LEU A 41 -0.31 -2.08 12.94
N SER A 42 0.45 -2.76 13.79
CA SER A 42 0.06 -2.95 15.20
C SER A 42 -0.14 -1.65 16.00
N SER A 43 0.27 -0.50 15.47
CA SER A 43 0.20 0.81 16.11
C SER A 43 -0.45 1.91 15.24
N THR A 44 -0.73 1.64 13.96
CA THR A 44 -1.28 2.62 13.00
C THR A 44 -1.79 1.92 11.74
N SER A 45 -2.33 2.66 10.77
CA SER A 45 -2.72 2.12 9.47
C SER A 45 -2.09 2.94 8.35
N MET A 46 -1.73 2.28 7.25
CA MET A 46 -1.37 2.95 6.00
C MET A 46 -2.39 2.57 4.94
N THR A 47 -2.96 3.55 4.27
CA THR A 47 -3.82 3.32 3.10
C THR A 47 -3.14 3.87 1.87
N LEU A 48 -3.11 3.06 0.81
CA LEU A 48 -2.71 3.45 -0.53
C LEU A 48 -3.97 3.48 -1.37
N GLN A 49 -4.28 4.61 -2.00
CA GLN A 49 -5.46 4.78 -2.83
C GLN A 49 -5.04 5.31 -4.20
N VAL A 50 -5.76 4.91 -5.24
CA VAL A 50 -5.55 5.44 -6.58
C VAL A 50 -6.25 6.78 -6.75
N GLU A 51 -5.52 7.79 -7.23
CA GLU A 51 -6.11 8.99 -7.82
C GLU A 51 -6.37 8.74 -9.31
N SER A 52 -7.62 8.48 -9.66
CA SER A 52 -8.00 8.05 -11.01
C SER A 52 -7.76 9.12 -12.09
N CYS A 53 -7.72 10.41 -11.74
CA CYS A 53 -7.52 11.46 -12.73
C CYS A 53 -6.08 11.51 -13.28
N TYR A 54 -5.11 11.03 -12.50
CA TYR A 54 -3.68 11.15 -12.80
C TYR A 54 -2.92 9.82 -12.74
N ASP A 55 -3.61 8.73 -12.40
CA ASP A 55 -2.99 7.42 -12.12
C ASP A 55 -1.87 7.54 -11.06
N GLU A 56 -2.12 8.33 -10.01
CA GLU A 56 -1.19 8.50 -8.90
C GLU A 56 -1.58 7.66 -7.69
N VAL A 57 -0.59 7.36 -6.86
CA VAL A 57 -0.82 6.80 -5.53
C VAL A 57 -0.98 7.93 -4.51
N ILE A 58 -2.07 7.89 -3.76
CA ILE A 58 -2.28 8.70 -2.57
C ILE A 58 -1.98 7.84 -1.36
N VAL A 59 -1.04 8.28 -0.53
CA VAL A 59 -0.76 7.65 0.78
C VAL A 59 -1.56 8.38 1.85
N ASN A 60 -2.18 7.65 2.76
CA ASN A 60 -2.95 8.17 3.88
C ASN A 60 -2.69 7.37 5.17
N GLY A 61 -2.80 8.04 6.32
CA GLY A 61 -2.65 7.45 7.65
C GLY A 61 -3.99 7.18 8.36
N HIS A 62 -5.09 7.12 7.61
CA HIS A 62 -6.44 6.93 8.12
C HIS A 62 -7.11 5.70 7.50
N PRO A 63 -8.24 5.22 8.05
CA PRO A 63 -8.97 4.09 7.51
C PRO A 63 -9.32 4.27 6.04
N LEU A 64 -9.50 3.15 5.36
CA LEU A 64 -9.88 3.09 3.96
C LEU A 64 -11.26 3.73 3.75
N VAL A 65 -11.35 4.62 2.77
CA VAL A 65 -12.60 5.27 2.35
C VAL A 65 -13.03 4.61 1.06
N LEU A 66 -14.23 4.03 1.05
CA LEU A 66 -14.77 3.35 -0.11
C LEU A 66 -15.49 4.32 -1.03
N GLU A 67 -15.30 4.13 -2.33
CA GLU A 67 -16.13 4.73 -3.35
C GLU A 67 -17.43 3.93 -3.56
N LYS A 68 -18.30 4.49 -4.40
CA LYS A 68 -19.54 3.82 -4.77
C LYS A 68 -19.22 2.53 -5.52
N ASP A 69 -19.94 1.46 -5.18
CA ASP A 69 -19.82 0.14 -5.81
C ASP A 69 -18.50 -0.61 -5.51
N GLU A 70 -17.77 -0.16 -4.48
CA GLU A 70 -16.62 -0.89 -3.94
C GLU A 70 -17.00 -1.78 -2.75
N THR A 71 -16.18 -2.80 -2.51
CA THR A 71 -16.21 -3.64 -1.32
C THR A 71 -14.80 -3.89 -0.81
N VAL A 72 -14.67 -4.23 0.47
CA VAL A 72 -13.40 -4.57 1.11
C VAL A 72 -13.26 -6.08 1.23
N ILE A 73 -12.12 -6.61 0.81
CA ILE A 73 -11.74 -8.00 1.02
C ILE A 73 -10.43 -8.11 1.78
N ASP A 74 -10.34 -9.12 2.66
CA ASP A 74 -9.09 -9.48 3.33
C ASP A 74 -8.19 -10.23 2.33
N VAL A 75 -6.99 -9.68 2.10
CA VAL A 75 -5.97 -10.27 1.21
C VAL A 75 -4.72 -10.68 1.98
N SER A 76 -4.74 -10.63 3.31
CA SER A 76 -3.60 -10.96 4.19
C SER A 76 -3.03 -12.35 3.92
N HIS A 77 -3.89 -13.31 3.56
CA HIS A 77 -3.50 -14.70 3.27
C HIS A 77 -2.92 -14.90 1.85
N LYS A 78 -2.98 -13.90 0.99
CA LYS A 78 -2.47 -13.96 -0.39
C LYS A 78 -1.00 -13.56 -0.46
N SER A 79 -0.30 -14.02 -1.49
CA SER A 79 1.04 -13.51 -1.81
C SER A 79 0.95 -12.07 -2.33
N PRO A 80 1.88 -11.17 -1.98
CA PRO A 80 3.05 -11.38 -1.12
C PRO A 80 2.78 -11.19 0.39
N TRP A 81 1.59 -10.74 0.75
CA TRP A 81 1.22 -10.28 2.10
C TRP A 81 1.40 -11.34 3.18
N LYS A 82 1.04 -12.59 2.90
CA LYS A 82 1.16 -13.70 3.87
C LYS A 82 2.56 -13.85 4.46
N ASN A 83 3.60 -13.50 3.68
CA ASN A 83 4.98 -13.60 4.11
C ASN A 83 5.42 -12.35 4.87
N ALA A 84 4.76 -11.21 4.64
CA ALA A 84 5.04 -9.93 5.30
C ALA A 84 4.31 -9.77 6.64
N LEU A 85 3.28 -10.58 6.93
CA LEU A 85 2.59 -10.56 8.22
C LEU A 85 3.56 -10.81 9.37
N GLY A 86 3.42 -10.03 10.45
CA GLY A 86 4.30 -10.04 11.62
C GLY A 86 5.63 -9.31 11.41
N GLN A 87 5.95 -8.87 10.19
CA GLN A 87 7.18 -8.13 9.90
C GLN A 87 6.98 -6.62 10.00
N ARG A 88 8.06 -5.89 10.27
CA ARG A 88 8.05 -4.42 10.32
C ARG A 88 8.38 -3.84 8.96
N MET A 89 7.74 -2.73 8.64
CA MET A 89 8.14 -1.91 7.50
C MET A 89 9.53 -1.33 7.75
N ARG A 90 10.48 -1.63 6.88
CA ARG A 90 11.87 -1.16 6.99
C ARG A 90 12.11 0.05 6.09
N TRP A 91 11.78 -0.10 4.82
CA TRP A 91 11.96 0.93 3.80
C TRP A 91 10.68 1.09 2.98
N VAL A 92 10.41 2.34 2.62
CA VAL A 92 9.34 2.71 1.71
C VAL A 92 9.93 3.65 0.69
N TRP A 93 9.76 3.31 -0.58
CA TRP A 93 10.16 4.15 -1.70
C TRP A 93 8.92 4.58 -2.45
N LEU A 94 8.81 5.87 -2.70
CA LEU A 94 7.84 6.43 -3.63
C LEU A 94 8.50 6.47 -5.01
N LEU A 95 7.79 5.94 -6.01
CA LEU A 95 8.27 5.84 -7.38
C LEU A 95 7.60 6.94 -8.20
N THR A 96 8.39 7.61 -9.03
CA THR A 96 7.93 8.66 -9.92
C THR A 96 8.24 8.26 -11.35
N ASN A 97 7.26 8.28 -12.23
CA ASN A 97 7.47 7.95 -13.63
C ASN A 97 8.15 9.07 -14.43
N GLN A 98 8.38 8.82 -15.72
CA GLN A 98 9.05 9.75 -16.62
C GLN A 98 8.28 11.06 -16.83
N GLN A 99 6.99 11.10 -16.49
CA GLN A 99 6.13 12.28 -16.60
C GLN A 99 6.06 13.09 -15.28
N GLY A 100 6.65 12.58 -14.20
CA GLY A 100 6.68 13.26 -12.91
C GLY A 100 5.54 12.88 -11.96
N TYR A 101 4.70 11.90 -12.33
CA TYR A 101 3.61 11.41 -11.48
C TYR A 101 4.09 10.36 -10.50
N GLU A 102 3.58 10.41 -9.27
CA GLU A 102 3.86 9.41 -8.24
C GLU A 102 2.97 8.19 -8.46
N ASP A 103 3.36 7.30 -9.37
CA ASP A 103 2.55 6.16 -9.83
C ASP A 103 2.96 4.83 -9.21
N GLY A 104 3.83 4.82 -8.21
CA GLY A 104 4.22 3.58 -7.58
C GLY A 104 4.79 3.74 -6.18
N ILE A 105 4.77 2.63 -5.45
CA ILE A 105 5.36 2.53 -4.13
C ILE A 105 5.96 1.14 -3.95
N ARG A 106 7.19 1.12 -3.45
CA ARG A 106 7.87 -0.11 -3.06
C ARG A 106 7.99 -0.14 -1.55
N ILE A 107 7.63 -1.27 -0.94
CA ILE A 107 7.69 -1.46 0.50
C ILE A 107 8.57 -2.67 0.78
N GLU A 108 9.53 -2.50 1.70
CA GLU A 108 10.32 -3.58 2.27
C GLU A 108 9.84 -3.87 3.69
N PHE A 109 9.51 -5.13 3.93
CA PHE A 109 9.26 -5.68 5.26
C PHE A 109 10.44 -6.56 5.69
N THR A 110 10.77 -6.48 6.98
CA THR A 110 11.81 -7.29 7.60
C THR A 110 11.40 -7.68 9.02
N ASN A 111 11.83 -8.87 9.45
CA ASN A 111 11.96 -9.20 10.86
C ASN A 111 13.43 -9.00 11.27
N PRO A 112 13.76 -8.17 12.29
CA PRO A 112 15.15 -8.00 12.74
C PRO A 112 15.85 -9.30 13.15
N ASP A 113 15.07 -10.27 13.62
CA ASP A 113 15.57 -11.57 14.09
C ASP A 113 15.73 -12.60 12.95
N GLU A 114 15.21 -12.30 11.75
CA GLU A 114 15.30 -13.18 10.59
C GLU A 114 16.12 -12.54 9.46
N LYS A 115 16.79 -13.38 8.66
CA LYS A 115 17.50 -12.92 7.44
C LYS A 115 16.58 -12.79 6.23
N THR A 116 15.27 -12.88 6.44
CA THR A 116 14.24 -12.83 5.40
C THR A 116 13.78 -11.40 5.20
N GLN A 117 13.73 -10.99 3.93
CA GLN A 117 13.24 -9.70 3.50
C GLN A 117 12.10 -9.94 2.51
N ILE A 118 10.96 -9.31 2.73
CA ILE A 118 9.84 -9.32 1.79
C ILE A 118 9.73 -7.95 1.17
N THR A 119 9.92 -7.89 -0.15
CA THR A 119 9.73 -6.66 -0.90
C THR A 119 8.49 -6.78 -1.75
N THR A 120 7.65 -5.76 -1.74
CA THR A 120 6.51 -5.65 -2.66
C THR A 120 6.58 -4.33 -3.39
N CYS A 121 6.37 -4.38 -4.70
CA CYS A 121 6.23 -3.19 -5.53
C CYS A 121 4.77 -3.09 -5.98
N LEU A 122 4.21 -1.89 -5.86
CA LEU A 122 2.85 -1.55 -6.24
C LEU A 122 2.95 -0.42 -7.25
N ILE A 123 2.29 -0.56 -8.40
CA ILE A 123 2.17 0.53 -9.37
C ILE A 123 0.70 0.81 -9.61
N VAL A 124 0.37 2.07 -9.86
CA VAL A 124 -0.94 2.48 -10.33
C VAL A 124 -0.91 2.40 -11.84
N CYS A 125 -1.79 1.60 -12.42
CA CYS A 125 -1.84 1.37 -13.85
C CYS A 125 -3.28 1.21 -14.32
N ALA A 126 -3.76 2.13 -15.18
CA ALA A 126 -5.16 2.18 -15.61
C ALA A 126 -6.16 2.29 -14.44
N SER A 127 -5.91 3.27 -13.56
CA SER A 127 -6.73 3.60 -12.39
C SER A 127 -6.94 2.47 -11.38
N ARG A 128 -6.01 1.50 -11.34
CA ARG A 128 -5.98 0.41 -10.36
C ARG A 128 -4.57 0.15 -9.85
N ILE A 129 -4.46 -0.48 -8.69
CA ILE A 129 -3.21 -0.95 -8.11
C ILE A 129 -2.85 -2.30 -8.71
N CYS A 130 -1.67 -2.36 -9.31
CA CYS A 130 -1.06 -3.53 -9.92
C CYS A 130 0.10 -3.98 -9.01
N ILE A 131 -0.01 -5.19 -8.42
CA ILE A 131 1.01 -5.74 -7.52
C ILE A 131 2.08 -6.45 -8.36
N ILE A 132 3.32 -5.97 -8.27
CA ILE A 132 4.48 -6.54 -8.98
C ILE A 132 5.33 -7.34 -7.99
N ASN A 133 5.50 -8.62 -8.29
CA ASN A 133 6.37 -9.55 -7.56
C ASN A 133 7.71 -9.73 -8.27
#